data_AF-A0A934U529-F1
#
_entry.id   AF-A0A934U529-F1
#
_cell.length_a   1.000
_cell.length_b   1.000
_cell.length_c   1.000
_cell.angle_alpha   90.00
_cell.angle_beta   90.00
_cell.angle_gamma   90.00
#
_symmetry.space_group_name_H-M   'P 1'
#
loop_
_entity.id
_entity.type
_entity.pdbx_description
1 polymer ?
#
loop_
_entity_poly.entity_id
_entity_poly.type
_entity_poly.pdbx_seq_one_letter_code
_entity_poly.pdbx_strand_id
1 'polypeptide(L)'
;MSGSGSSSSEDGKLPPVRRFSSTEHLASEAIAAYVDGELRMNAYLRAAQHVGICTECAAEVEAQQQARGALRRSAHVSIPATLLGALSQIPTGEFPGCGRDYPASHESKRWSLRWRK
;
A
#
# COMPACT_ATOMS: atom_id res chain seq x y z
N MET A 1 48.99 -31.55 -5.49
CA MET A 1 48.70 -30.11 -5.69
C MET A 1 47.84 -30.04 -6.94
N SER A 2 46.55 -29.73 -6.97
CA SER A 2 45.61 -29.23 -5.98
C SER A 2 44.21 -29.62 -6.47
N GLY A 3 43.37 -30.16 -5.58
CA GLY A 3 41.95 -30.33 -5.87
C GLY A 3 41.26 -28.97 -5.77
N SER A 4 40.61 -28.53 -6.83
CA SER A 4 39.79 -27.31 -6.81
C SER A 4 38.37 -27.71 -6.42
N GLY A 5 38.06 -27.40 -5.17
CA GLY A 5 36.75 -27.57 -4.56
C GLY A 5 35.69 -26.65 -5.15
N SER A 6 34.48 -27.14 -4.96
CA SER A 6 33.17 -26.71 -5.41
C SER A 6 32.73 -25.30 -4.99
N SER A 7 31.59 -24.95 -5.61
CA SER A 7 30.49 -24.14 -5.05
C SER A 7 30.58 -22.64 -5.30
N SER A 8 30.03 -22.23 -6.46
CA SER A 8 29.50 -20.88 -6.61
C SER A 8 28.08 -20.83 -6.08
N SER A 9 27.96 -19.96 -5.09
CA SER A 9 26.87 -19.59 -4.21
C SER A 9 25.52 -19.27 -4.87
N GLU A 10 24.48 -19.87 -4.30
CA GLU A 10 23.25 -19.23 -3.84
C GLU A 10 22.61 -18.17 -4.78
N ASP A 11 21.89 -18.63 -5.81
CA ASP A 11 20.88 -17.83 -6.52
C ASP A 11 19.72 -17.45 -5.56
N GLY A 12 19.87 -16.29 -4.92
CA GLY A 12 18.82 -15.64 -4.14
C GLY A 12 17.62 -15.31 -5.03
N LYS A 13 16.64 -16.22 -5.06
CA LYS A 13 15.38 -16.08 -5.80
C LYS A 13 14.58 -14.90 -5.24
N LEU A 14 14.76 -13.74 -5.85
CA LEU A 14 13.85 -12.60 -5.68
C LEU A 14 12.41 -13.08 -5.93
N PRO A 15 11.44 -12.65 -5.11
CA PRO A 15 10.06 -13.04 -5.30
C PRO A 15 9.63 -12.68 -6.73
N PRO A 16 8.88 -13.55 -7.43
CA PRO A 16 8.45 -13.25 -8.78
C PRO A 16 7.72 -11.91 -8.76
N VAL A 17 8.27 -10.92 -9.47
CA VAL A 17 7.58 -9.66 -9.74
C VAL A 17 6.23 -10.07 -10.30
N ARG A 18 5.15 -9.78 -9.57
CA ARG A 18 3.79 -10.11 -9.97
C ARG A 18 3.63 -9.62 -11.40
N ARG A 19 3.64 -10.55 -12.36
CA ARG A 19 3.26 -10.24 -13.73
C ARG A 19 1.75 -10.12 -13.66
N PHE A 20 1.21 -8.99 -14.09
CA PHE A 20 -0.23 -8.88 -14.31
C PHE A 20 -0.60 -10.02 -15.27
N SER A 21 -1.33 -11.02 -14.76
CA SER A 21 -1.90 -12.07 -15.57
C SER A 21 -3.06 -11.43 -16.31
N SER A 22 -2.83 -11.05 -17.57
CA SER A 22 -3.86 -10.54 -18.45
C SER A 22 -5.00 -11.54 -18.56
N THR A 23 -6.15 -11.20 -18.01
CA THR A 23 -7.41 -11.53 -18.64
C THR A 23 -7.90 -10.22 -19.22
N GLU A 24 -7.54 -9.97 -20.48
CA GLU A 24 -8.02 -8.92 -21.41
C GLU A 24 -8.00 -7.43 -20.99
N HIS A 25 -8.03 -7.08 -19.71
CA HIS A 25 -8.08 -5.71 -19.17
C HIS A 25 -7.10 -5.50 -18.00
N LEU A 26 -6.90 -4.24 -17.63
CA LEU A 26 -6.20 -3.88 -16.39
C LEU A 26 -7.06 -4.25 -15.17
N ALA A 27 -6.42 -4.79 -14.14
CA ALA A 27 -7.08 -5.01 -12.86
C ALA A 27 -7.46 -3.67 -12.20
N SER A 28 -8.56 -3.63 -11.43
CA SER A 28 -9.08 -2.38 -10.83
C SER A 28 -8.04 -1.68 -9.95
N GLU A 29 -7.21 -2.42 -9.22
CA GLU A 29 -6.12 -1.85 -8.42
C GLU A 29 -5.03 -1.20 -9.29
N ALA A 30 -4.79 -1.72 -10.50
CA ALA A 30 -3.84 -1.13 -11.44
C ALA A 30 -4.37 0.17 -12.04
N ILE A 31 -5.68 0.23 -12.30
CA ILE A 31 -6.36 1.45 -12.77
C ILE A 31 -6.29 2.54 -11.69
N ALA A 32 -6.60 2.20 -10.44
CA ALA A 32 -6.49 3.14 -9.31
C ALA A 32 -5.05 3.67 -9.16
N ALA A 33 -4.06 2.76 -9.14
CA ALA A 33 -2.66 3.16 -9.03
C ALA A 33 -2.16 4.00 -10.23
N TYR A 34 -2.69 3.75 -11.43
CA TYR A 34 -2.39 4.56 -12.62
C TYR A 34 -2.94 5.98 -12.48
N VAL A 35 -4.21 6.12 -12.09
CA VAL A 35 -4.87 7.43 -11.86
C VAL A 35 -4.21 8.20 -10.73
N ASP A 36 -3.76 7.50 -9.69
CA ASP A 36 -3.08 8.11 -8.55
C ASP A 36 -1.61 8.44 -8.80
N GLY A 37 -1.02 7.92 -9.89
CA GLY A 37 0.39 8.15 -10.22
C GLY A 37 1.36 7.32 -9.37
N GLU A 38 0.86 6.28 -8.71
CA GLU A 38 1.60 5.42 -7.78
C GLU A 38 2.30 4.23 -8.48
N LEU A 39 2.12 4.10 -9.80
CA LEU A 39 2.82 3.09 -10.60
C LEU A 39 4.28 3.49 -10.85
N ARG A 40 5.19 2.52 -10.68
CA ARG A 40 6.58 2.67 -11.17
C ARG A 40 6.59 2.84 -12.70
N MET A 41 7.58 3.55 -13.22
CA MET A 41 7.71 3.94 -14.64
C MET A 41 7.39 2.82 -15.64
N ASN A 42 7.99 1.63 -15.49
CA ASN A 42 7.73 0.51 -16.41
C ASN A 42 6.28 -0.01 -16.36
N ALA A 43 5.63 0.01 -15.20
CA ALA A 43 4.22 -0.36 -15.07
C ALA A 43 3.31 0.73 -15.64
N TYR A 44 3.65 2.01 -15.39
CA TYR A 44 2.95 3.16 -15.94
C TYR A 44 2.92 3.14 -17.47
N LEU A 45 4.06 2.94 -18.13
CA LEU A 45 4.13 2.92 -19.61
C LEU A 45 3.25 1.81 -20.21
N ARG A 46 3.23 0.62 -19.60
CA ARG A 46 2.37 -0.48 -20.04
C ARG A 46 0.88 -0.17 -19.83
N ALA A 47 0.54 0.43 -18.69
CA ALA A 47 -0.83 0.85 -18.41
C ALA A 47 -1.28 1.95 -19.38
N ALA A 48 -0.45 2.97 -19.61
CA ALA A 48 -0.72 4.05 -20.55
C ALA A 48 -0.93 3.54 -21.98
N GLN A 49 -0.08 2.63 -22.45
CA GLN A 49 -0.24 1.99 -23.74
C GLN A 49 -1.57 1.23 -23.82
N HIS A 50 -1.92 0.45 -22.80
CA HIS A 50 -3.17 -0.31 -22.78
C HIS A 50 -4.39 0.60 -22.78
N VAL A 51 -4.40 1.65 -21.95
CA VAL A 51 -5.48 2.65 -21.88
C VAL A 51 -5.67 3.36 -23.23
N GLY A 52 -4.59 3.60 -23.98
CA GLY A 52 -4.66 4.20 -25.32
C GLY A 52 -5.31 3.29 -26.39
N ILE A 53 -5.43 1.99 -26.14
CA ILE A 53 -5.94 1.00 -27.11
C ILE A 53 -7.28 0.41 -26.65
N CYS A 54 -7.51 0.29 -25.34
CA CYS A 54 -8.69 -0.33 -24.77
C CYS A 54 -9.68 0.72 -24.23
N THR A 55 -10.83 0.86 -24.89
CA THR A 55 -11.87 1.83 -24.52
C THR A 55 -12.50 1.54 -23.15
N GLU A 56 -12.64 0.28 -22.76
CA GLU A 56 -13.18 -0.11 -21.45
C GLU A 56 -12.28 0.35 -20.30
N CYS A 57 -10.97 0.10 -20.39
CA CYS A 57 -10.01 0.61 -19.42
C CYS A 57 -9.91 2.14 -19.43
N ALA A 58 -10.08 2.80 -20.58
CA ALA A 58 -10.16 4.25 -20.64
C ALA A 58 -11.37 4.80 -19.89
N ALA A 59 -12.55 4.17 -20.05
CA ALA A 59 -13.76 4.55 -19.33
C ALA A 59 -13.62 4.36 -17.81
N GLU A 60 -13.00 3.27 -17.36
CA GLU A 60 -12.69 3.05 -15.95
C GLU A 60 -11.72 4.10 -15.39
N VAL A 61 -10.70 4.48 -16.16
CA VAL A 61 -9.77 5.56 -15.79
C VAL A 61 -10.49 6.90 -15.64
N GLU A 62 -11.43 7.22 -16.53
CA GLU A 62 -12.26 8.44 -16.43
C GLU A 62 -13.17 8.40 -15.20
N ALA A 63 -13.82 7.26 -14.94
CA ALA A 63 -14.68 7.06 -13.77
C ALA A 63 -13.91 7.27 -12.45
N GLN A 64 -12.72 6.69 -12.33
CA GLN A 64 -11.85 6.85 -11.17
C GLN A 64 -11.37 8.31 -11.00
N GLN A 65 -11.01 8.99 -12.10
CA GLN A 65 -10.66 10.42 -12.07
C GLN A 65 -11.83 11.29 -11.61
N GLN A 66 -13.05 11.00 -12.09
CA GLN A 66 -14.26 11.71 -11.67
C GLN A 66 -14.52 11.51 -10.17
N ALA A 67 -14.39 10.27 -9.68
CA ALA A 67 -14.53 9.95 -8.26
C ALA A 67 -13.50 10.71 -7.40
N ARG A 68 -12.22 10.69 -7.79
CA ARG A 68 -11.17 11.46 -7.13
C ARG A 68 -11.45 12.96 -7.15
N GLY A 69 -11.93 13.49 -8.28
CA GLY A 69 -12.33 14.88 -8.40
C GLY A 69 -13.49 15.24 -7.46
N ALA A 70 -14.48 14.37 -7.33
CA ALA A 70 -15.60 14.55 -6.41
C ALA A 70 -15.13 14.58 -4.95
N LEU A 71 -14.23 13.67 -4.55
CA LEU A 71 -13.64 13.66 -3.21
C LEU A 71 -12.84 14.95 -2.93
N ARG A 72 -12.05 15.43 -3.89
CA ARG A 72 -11.29 16.68 -3.73
C ARG A 72 -12.17 17.92 -3.63
N ARG A 73 -13.34 17.92 -4.26
CA ARG A 73 -14.33 19.00 -4.16
C ARG A 73 -15.23 18.88 -2.93
N SER A 74 -15.24 17.72 -2.27
CA SER A 74 -16.03 17.53 -1.05
C SER A 74 -15.48 18.41 0.09
N ALA A 75 -16.34 18.69 1.07
CA ALA A 75 -15.96 19.54 2.20
C ALA A 75 -14.74 18.99 2.93
N HIS A 76 -13.86 19.88 3.39
CA HIS A 76 -12.68 19.51 4.14
C HIS A 76 -13.08 18.73 5.40
N VAL A 77 -12.59 17.50 5.52
CA VAL A 77 -12.78 16.69 6.73
C VAL A 77 -11.91 17.30 7.83
N SER A 78 -12.54 17.94 8.81
CA SER A 78 -11.85 18.43 10.00
C SER A 78 -11.80 17.35 11.08
N ILE A 79 -10.69 17.29 11.81
CA ILE A 79 -10.56 16.41 12.97
C ILE A 79 -11.48 16.93 14.07
N PRO A 80 -12.37 16.10 14.65
CA PRO A 80 -13.20 16.51 15.78
C PRO A 80 -12.33 16.92 16.97
N ALA A 81 -12.65 18.04 17.62
CA ALA A 81 -11.89 18.57 18.75
C ALA A 81 -11.73 17.55 19.91
N THR A 82 -12.75 16.71 20.11
CA THR A 82 -12.73 15.63 21.10
C THR A 82 -11.68 14.55 20.78
N LEU A 83 -11.52 14.19 19.51
CA LEU A 83 -10.48 13.24 19.07
C LEU A 83 -9.10 13.88 19.21
N LEU A 84 -8.94 15.14 18.81
CA LEU A 84 -7.67 15.84 18.95
C LEU A 84 -7.23 15.93 20.43
N GLY A 85 -8.17 16.25 21.32
CA GLY A 85 -7.92 16.27 22.76
C GLY A 85 -7.59 14.88 23.32
N ALA A 86 -8.18 13.80 22.81
CA ALA A 86 -7.80 12.45 23.22
C ALA A 86 -6.40 12.06 22.70
N LEU A 87 -6.06 12.41 21.45
CA LEU A 87 -4.76 12.16 20.84
C LEU A 87 -3.64 12.93 21.52
N SER A 88 -3.88 14.16 21.99
CA SER A 88 -2.87 14.96 22.69
C SER A 88 -2.47 14.39 24.05
N GLN A 89 -3.28 13.52 24.63
CA GLN A 89 -2.99 12.85 25.91
C GLN A 89 -2.22 11.53 25.72
N ILE A 90 -1.97 11.10 24.48
CA ILE A 90 -1.14 9.91 24.23
C ILE A 90 0.30 10.27 24.59
N PRO A 91 0.93 9.58 25.57
CA PRO A 91 2.31 9.84 25.90
C PRO A 91 3.21 9.53 24.69
N THR A 92 3.91 10.52 24.15
CA THR A 92 4.99 10.36 23.15
C THR A 92 6.30 9.88 23.77
N GLY A 93 6.21 9.21 24.92
CA GLY A 93 7.36 8.81 25.70
C GLY A 93 8.26 7.85 24.91
N GLU A 94 9.54 8.23 24.76
CA GLU A 94 10.61 7.26 24.69
C GLU A 94 10.43 6.32 25.88
N PHE A 95 9.94 5.11 25.61
CA PHE A 95 9.71 4.11 26.65
C PHE A 95 11.07 3.80 27.31
N PRO A 96 11.31 4.20 28.58
CA PRO A 96 12.54 3.83 29.28
C PRO A 96 12.40 2.34 29.59
N GLY A 97 12.95 1.51 28.70
CA GLY A 97 12.79 0.06 28.77
C GLY A 97 12.85 -0.66 27.42
N CYS A 98 12.93 0.02 26.27
CA CYS A 98 13.30 -0.65 25.00
C CYS A 98 14.78 -1.13 24.98
N GLY A 99 15.35 -1.44 26.15
CA GLY A 99 16.52 -2.29 26.31
C GLY A 99 16.05 -3.71 26.59
N ARG A 100 15.90 -4.50 25.53
CA ARG A 100 15.97 -5.97 25.40
C ARG A 100 15.33 -6.94 26.42
N ASP A 101 14.75 -6.52 27.54
CA ASP A 101 14.29 -7.42 28.60
C ASP A 101 12.91 -6.99 29.15
N TYR A 102 11.83 -7.21 28.40
CA TYR A 102 10.46 -7.08 28.94
C TYR A 102 9.85 -8.46 29.21
N PRO A 103 9.55 -8.83 30.47
CA PRO A 103 8.72 -9.99 30.77
C PRO A 103 7.27 -9.68 30.39
N ALA A 104 6.66 -10.63 29.69
CA ALA A 104 5.30 -10.56 29.18
C ALA A 104 4.28 -10.32 30.31
N SER A 105 3.62 -9.16 30.33
CA SER A 105 2.20 -9.02 30.67
C SER A 105 1.77 -7.55 30.68
N HIS A 106 1.06 -7.14 29.64
CA HIS A 106 -0.25 -6.53 29.86
C HIS A 106 -1.07 -6.62 28.56
N GLU A 107 -2.27 -7.17 28.71
CA GLU A 107 -3.21 -7.45 27.66
C GLU A 107 -3.58 -6.18 26.87
N SER A 108 -3.07 -6.06 25.65
CA SER A 108 -3.60 -5.12 24.65
C SER A 108 -4.90 -5.67 24.03
N LYS A 109 -5.92 -5.85 24.87
CA LYS A 109 -7.29 -6.25 24.47
C LYS A 109 -8.19 -5.03 24.28
N ARG A 110 -7.78 -4.03 23.48
CA ARG A 110 -8.59 -2.83 23.24
C ARG A 110 -8.89 -2.48 21.77
N TRP A 111 -8.27 -3.14 20.80
CA TRP A 111 -8.56 -2.88 19.38
C TRP A 111 -9.73 -3.71 18.82
N SER A 112 -10.20 -4.73 19.54
CA SER A 112 -11.15 -5.72 18.98
C SER A 112 -12.65 -5.38 19.12
N LEU A 113 -13.05 -4.23 19.69
CA LEU A 113 -14.48 -3.97 19.99
C LEU A 113 -15.09 -2.72 19.33
N ARG A 114 -14.43 -2.04 18.38
CA ARG A 114 -14.96 -0.79 17.79
C ARG A 114 -14.91 -0.70 16.25
N TRP A 115 -14.93 -1.82 15.52
CA TRP A 115 -15.09 -1.81 14.06
C TRP A 115 -16.26 -2.67 13.57
N ARG A 116 -17.29 -2.78 14.43
CA ARG A 116 -18.56 -3.40 14.08
C ARG A 116 -19.70 -2.52 14.56
N LYS A 117 -19.94 -1.40 13.86
CA LYS A 117 -21.25 -0.93 13.41
C LYS A 117 -21.09 0.35 12.60
#